data_AF-A0A9D4WIQ8-F1
#
_entry.id   AF-A0A9D4WIQ8-F1
#
_cell.length_a   1.000
_cell.length_b   1.000
_cell.length_c   1.000
_cell.angle_alpha   90.00
_cell.angle_beta   90.00
_cell.angle_gamma   90.00
#
_symmetry.space_group_name_H-M   'P 1'
#
loop_
_entity.id
_entity.type
_entity.pdbx_description
1 polymer ?
#
loop_
_entity_poly.entity_id
_entity_poly.type
_entity_poly.pdbx_seq_one_letter_code
_entity_poly.pdbx_strand_id
1 'polypeptide(L)'
;MAFSHHFSKNVIITSANGVISKVRISRFLSPNESMTYEGRFEILSLNGSMFVTENEYQNNLSAGLKVVLKSLSNGHVFGGRVVDVLITASPIQI
;
A
#
# COMPACT_ATOMS: atom_id res chain seq x y z
N MET A 1 16.82 32.60 0.88
CA MET A 1 16.64 31.63 -0.22
C MET A 1 15.28 30.97 -0.01
N ALA A 2 14.48 30.89 -1.06
CA ALA A 2 13.01 30.88 -1.02
C ALA A 2 12.38 29.68 -0.31
N PHE A 3 11.43 30.00 0.57
CA PHE A 3 10.49 29.12 1.23
C PHE A 3 9.14 29.32 0.52
N SER A 4 8.81 28.51 -0.51
CA SER A 4 7.43 28.30 -1.00
C SER A 4 7.42 27.40 -2.26
N HIS A 5 6.53 26.39 -2.29
CA HIS A 5 5.53 26.13 -3.36
C HIS A 5 5.12 24.68 -3.63
N HIS A 6 5.35 23.71 -2.75
CA HIS A 6 4.55 22.48 -2.78
C HIS A 6 4.19 22.04 -1.37
N PHE A 7 2.93 22.21 -0.98
CA PHE A 7 2.37 21.45 0.14
C PHE A 7 2.31 19.98 -0.29
N SER A 8 3.45 19.27 -0.22
CA SER A 8 3.45 17.82 -0.33
C SER A 8 2.61 17.29 0.83
N LYS A 9 1.38 16.85 0.52
CA LYS A 9 0.54 16.14 1.49
C LYS A 9 1.19 14.77 1.70
N ASN A 10 2.09 14.73 2.67
CA ASN A 10 2.77 13.52 3.08
C ASN A 10 1.89 12.82 4.12
N VAL A 11 1.38 11.65 3.78
CA VAL A 11 0.66 10.78 4.73
C VAL A 11 1.57 9.60 5.03
N ILE A 12 1.76 9.35 6.32
CA ILE A 12 2.53 8.21 6.81
C ILE A 12 1.55 7.26 7.47
N ILE A 13 1.54 6.01 7.01
CA ILE A 13 0.83 4.92 7.64
C ILE A 13 1.83 4.19 8.51
N THR A 14 1.68 4.29 9.84
CA THR A 14 2.52 3.57 10.80
C THR A 14 2.01 2.15 11.07
N SER A 15 0.71 1.94 10.91
CA SER A 15 0.03 0.65 11.05
C SER A 15 -1.34 0.72 10.39
N ALA A 16 -1.90 -0.41 10.00
CA ALA A 16 -3.34 -0.54 9.77
C ALA A 16 -3.78 -1.95 10.14
N ASN A 17 -5.03 -2.08 10.59
CA ASN A 17 -5.66 -3.34 10.96
C ASN A 17 -6.98 -3.49 10.23
N GLY A 18 -7.19 -4.66 9.62
CA GLY A 18 -8.43 -4.97 8.91
C GLY A 18 -8.28 -6.13 7.95
N VAL A 19 -9.33 -6.38 7.19
CA VAL A 19 -9.37 -7.44 6.18
C VAL A 19 -9.42 -6.81 4.79
N ILE A 20 -8.59 -7.32 3.88
CA ILE A 20 -8.58 -6.92 2.48
C ILE A 20 -9.10 -8.05 1.58
N SER A 21 -9.68 -7.67 0.44
CA SER A 21 -10.23 -8.57 -0.57
C SER A 21 -9.32 -8.75 -1.79
N LYS A 22 -8.48 -7.75 -2.06
CA LYS A 22 -7.60 -7.72 -3.23
C LYS A 22 -6.38 -6.86 -2.98
N VAL A 23 -5.21 -7.33 -3.38
CA VAL A 23 -3.97 -6.54 -3.35
C VAL A 23 -3.06 -6.88 -4.52
N ARG A 24 -2.32 -5.89 -5.03
CA ARG A 24 -1.23 -6.09 -5.99
C ARG A 24 0.10 -5.75 -5.34
N ILE A 25 0.96 -6.75 -5.19
CA ILE A 25 2.29 -6.60 -4.57
C ILE A 25 3.41 -6.91 -5.56
N SER A 26 4.51 -6.15 -5.53
CA SER A 26 5.77 -6.53 -6.19
C SER A 26 6.60 -7.35 -5.22
N ARG A 27 7.06 -8.52 -5.67
CA ARG A 27 7.96 -9.36 -4.89
C ARG A 27 9.37 -8.76 -4.91
N PHE A 28 10.07 -8.79 -3.78
CA PHE A 28 11.44 -8.24 -3.66
C PHE A 28 12.44 -8.82 -4.68
N LEU A 29 12.24 -10.07 -5.11
CA LEU A 29 13.12 -10.76 -6.04
C LEU A 29 12.93 -10.32 -7.50
N SER A 30 11.76 -9.74 -7.84
CA SER A 30 11.41 -9.34 -9.19
C SER A 30 10.61 -8.01 -9.13
N PRO A 31 11.26 -6.85 -8.98
CA PRO A 31 10.58 -5.57 -8.83
C PRO A 31 9.72 -5.18 -10.04
N ASN A 32 10.01 -5.74 -11.22
CA ASN A 32 9.20 -5.59 -12.44
C ASN A 32 8.01 -6.55 -12.50
N GLU A 33 7.91 -7.51 -11.58
CA GLU A 33 6.86 -8.51 -11.57
C GLU A 33 5.95 -8.28 -10.35
N SER A 34 4.72 -7.88 -10.63
CA SER A 34 3.68 -7.71 -9.61
C SER A 34 2.71 -8.89 -9.66
N MET A 35 2.39 -9.45 -8.51
CA MET A 35 1.38 -10.50 -8.39
C MET A 35 0.11 -9.93 -7.73
N THR A 36 -1.04 -10.27 -8.31
CA THR A 36 -2.35 -9.88 -7.79
C THR A 36 -2.90 -11.03 -6.96
N TYR A 37 -3.25 -10.74 -5.71
CA TYR A 37 -3.86 -11.68 -4.78
C TYR A 37 -5.31 -11.28 -4.55
N GLU A 38 -6.22 -12.23 -4.78
CA GLU A 38 -7.66 -12.07 -4.55
C GLU A 38 -8.13 -13.11 -3.53
N GLY A 39 -8.98 -12.68 -2.59
CA GLY A 39 -9.39 -13.49 -1.44
C GLY A 39 -9.45 -12.66 -0.17
N ARG A 40 -9.78 -13.28 0.96
CA ARG A 40 -9.81 -12.57 2.25
C ARG A 40 -8.48 -12.70 2.95
N PHE A 41 -7.82 -11.57 3.18
CA PHE A 41 -6.54 -11.51 3.86
C PHE A 41 -6.58 -10.54 5.04
N GLU A 42 -6.10 -10.97 6.20
CA GLU A 42 -5.93 -10.16 7.39
C GLU A 42 -4.63 -9.37 7.26
N ILE A 43 -4.69 -8.07 7.56
CA ILE A 43 -3.50 -7.23 7.65
C ILE A 43 -2.78 -7.54 8.96
N LEU A 44 -1.57 -8.06 8.85
CA LEU A 44 -0.67 -8.22 10.00
C LEU A 44 0.20 -6.97 10.20
N SER A 45 0.55 -6.29 9.11
CA SER A 45 1.28 -5.02 9.13
C SER A 45 1.03 -4.30 7.81
N LEU A 46 0.72 -3.00 7.89
CA LEU A 46 0.65 -2.09 6.75
C LEU A 46 1.36 -0.81 7.15
N ASN A 47 2.48 -0.55 6.50
CA ASN A 47 3.33 0.57 6.87
C ASN A 47 3.87 1.23 5.61
N GLY A 48 4.09 2.54 5.64
CA GLY A 48 4.77 3.24 4.56
C GLY A 48 4.36 4.70 4.48
N SER A 49 4.79 5.35 3.42
CA SER A 49 4.48 6.74 3.15
C SER A 49 3.92 6.89 1.75
N MET A 50 3.02 7.85 1.62
CA MET A 50 2.51 8.33 0.36
C MET A 50 2.73 9.83 0.32
N PHE A 51 3.32 10.30 -0.78
CA PHE A 51 3.50 11.71 -1.04
C PHE A 51 2.74 12.01 -2.32
N VAL A 52 1.76 12.92 -2.24
CA VAL A 52 1.09 13.44 -3.42
C VAL A 52 1.88 14.66 -3.87
N THR A 53 2.52 14.57 -5.03
CA THR A 53 3.12 15.74 -5.69
C THR A 53 2.11 16.26 -6.69
N GLU A 54 1.52 17.42 -6.39
CA GLU A 54 0.59 18.11 -7.27
C GLU A 54 1.42 18.87 -8.32
N ASN A 55 1.69 18.23 -9.46
CA ASN A 55 2.22 18.90 -10.65
C ASN A 55 1.08 19.10 -11.64
N GLU A 56 1.01 20.27 -12.28
CA GLU A 56 -0.12 20.77 -13.09
C GLU A 56 -0.61 19.86 -14.23
N TYR A 57 0.08 18.76 -14.53
CA TYR A 57 -0.28 17.82 -15.59
C TYR A 57 -0.49 16.36 -15.12
N GLN A 58 0.04 15.96 -13.96
CA GLN A 58 -0.02 14.56 -13.48
C GLN A 58 0.10 14.50 -11.95
N ASN A 59 -0.87 13.87 -11.30
CA ASN A 59 -0.76 13.46 -9.90
C ASN A 59 0.20 12.28 -9.80
N ASN A 60 1.49 12.55 -9.61
CA ASN A 60 2.49 11.51 -9.38
C ASN A 60 2.42 11.06 -7.91
N LEU A 61 1.69 9.96 -7.70
CA LEU A 61 1.51 9.32 -6.40
C LEU A 61 2.65 8.32 -6.19
N SER A 62 3.70 8.73 -5.49
CA SER A 62 4.75 7.81 -5.07
C SER A 62 4.34 7.19 -3.74
N ALA A 63 3.76 5.98 -3.80
CA ALA A 63 3.39 5.20 -2.63
C ALA A 63 4.48 4.15 -2.33
N GLY A 64 5.08 4.25 -1.15
CA GLY A 64 6.04 3.31 -0.59
C GLY A 64 5.40 2.33 0.40
N LEU A 65 4.14 1.96 0.20
CA LEU A 65 3.41 1.10 1.12
C LEU A 65 3.94 -0.33 1.07
N LYS A 66 4.22 -0.90 2.24
CA LYS A 66 4.62 -2.29 2.44
C LYS A 66 3.55 -2.96 3.29
N VAL A 67 3.21 -4.19 2.92
CA VAL A 67 2.17 -4.94 3.60
C VAL A 67 2.62 -6.36 3.89
N VAL A 68 2.19 -6.89 5.03
CA VAL A 68 2.25 -8.30 5.39
C VAL A 68 0.82 -8.76 5.67
N LEU A 69 0.44 -9.86 5.03
CA LEU A 69 -0.92 -10.36 4.97
C LEU A 69 -0.95 -11.82 5.35
N LYS A 70 -2.03 -12.22 6.01
CA LYS A 70 -2.35 -13.62 6.29
C LYS A 70 -3.64 -14.00 5.61
N SER A 71 -3.60 -15.05 4.81
CA SER A 71 -4.81 -15.61 4.22
C SER A 71 -5.71 -16.23 5.29
N LEU A 72 -6.98 -15.84 5.30
CA LEU A 72 -7.96 -16.39 6.25
C LEU A 72 -8.35 -17.84 5.94
N SER A 73 -8.17 -18.29 4.70
CA SER A 73 -8.59 -19.64 4.29
C SER A 73 -7.56 -20.72 4.59
N ASN A 74 -6.28 -20.43 4.39
CA ASN A 74 -5.18 -21.40 4.51
C ASN A 74 -4.11 -21.00 5.53
N GLY A 75 -4.23 -19.83 6.16
CA GLY A 75 -3.27 -19.33 7.14
C GLY A 75 -1.91 -18.91 6.58
N HIS A 76 -1.69 -18.98 5.27
CA HIS A 76 -0.42 -18.63 4.64
C HIS A 76 -0.17 -17.12 4.77
N VAL A 77 1.02 -16.76 5.24
CA VAL A 77 1.51 -15.40 5.35
C VAL A 77 2.38 -15.02 4.15
N PHE A 78 2.12 -13.86 3.54
CA PHE A 78 2.92 -13.32 2.46
C PHE A 78 2.96 -11.78 2.55
N GLY A 79 3.90 -11.15 1.85
CA GLY A 79 4.05 -9.70 1.91
C GLY A 79 4.90 -9.13 0.79
N GLY A 80 4.91 -7.81 0.69
CA GLY A 80 5.64 -7.09 -0.35
C GLY A 80 5.29 -5.60 -0.39
N ARG A 81 5.84 -4.91 -1.39
CA ARG A 81 5.47 -3.52 -1.68
C ARG A 81 4.15 -3.51 -2.45
N VAL A 82 3.19 -2.70 -2.02
CA VAL A 82 1.94 -2.44 -2.75
C VAL A 82 2.27 -1.56 -3.95
N VAL A 83 1.88 -1.99 -5.14
CA VAL A 83 2.26 -1.30 -6.40
C VAL A 83 1.10 -0.51 -6.99
N ASP A 84 -0.14 -0.86 -6.63
CA ASP A 84 -1.32 -0.31 -7.30
C ASP A 84 -2.58 -0.46 -6.43
N VAL A 85 -3.27 -1.59 -6.55
CA VAL A 85 -4.56 -1.80 -5.89
C VAL A 85 -4.39 -2.41 -4.50
N LEU A 86 -5.13 -1.85 -3.54
CA LEU A 86 -5.41 -2.44 -2.22
C LEU A 86 -6.89 -2.17 -1.91
N ILE A 87 -7.71 -3.22 -1.96
CA ILE A 87 -9.16 -3.13 -1.72
C ILE A 87 -9.50 -3.78 -0.39
N THR A 88 -10.24 -3.05 0.42
CA THR A 88 -10.68 -3.49 1.73
C THR A 88 -11.89 -4.40 1.61
N ALA A 89 -11.93 -5.52 2.34
CA ALA A 89 -13.12 -6.35 2.45
C ALA A 89 -14.12 -5.81 3.49
N SER A 90 -13.64 -4.98 4.41
CA SER A 90 -14.37 -4.35 5.51
C SER A 90 -13.75 -2.99 5.83
N PRO A 91 -14.40 -2.12 6.65
CA PRO A 91 -13.72 -0.96 7.21
C PRO A 91 -12.38 -1.34 7.85
N ILE A 92 -11.37 -0.51 7.64
CA ILE A 92 -9.99 -0.70 8.13
C ILE A 92 -9.67 0.42 9.12
N GLN A 93 -9.01 0.07 10.21
CA GLN A 93 -8.44 1.02 11.15
C GLN A 93 -7.02 1.38 10.70
N ILE A 94 -6.72 2.67 10.68
CA ILE A 94 -5.44 3.27 10.26
C ILE A 94 -4.88 4.10 11.40
#